data_AF-A0A0W7WE81-F1
#
_entry.id   AF-A0A0W7WE81-F1
#
_cell.length_a   1.000
_cell.length_b   1.000
_cell.length_c   1.000
_cell.angle_alpha   90.00
_cell.angle_beta   90.00
_cell.angle_gamma   90.00
#
_symmetry.space_group_name_H-M   'P 1'
#
loop_
_entity.id
_entity.type
_entity.pdbx_description
1 polymer ?
#
loop_
_entity_poly.entity_id
_entity_poly.type
_entity_poly.pdbx_seq_one_letter_code
_entity_poly.pdbx_strand_id
1 'polypeptide(L)'
;MKKVEAGEVASDPIAALYASLDFLSLKEARALDQSSREARLAALQRELAAGETHQVEHEIDAFLSYNNLSADRGTAERAAFATHMMRAEIEALRRTLERDRGEYTGQPSDPVVSKPPAEAATKPVNLTLLWQDYRRSRVQAGFLKDGGKRQEPVIRNLRTFLRHEDARQVTKKDLIAWRDHLMNVERLSPKTVSDIYLPTVRSVFAWAYENERLPENVAEKVRQPKPRQVASREKGYTDEEAIALLRASRSHVPKPNQFGYVRETPHMTAAKQWAPILSVVR
;
A
#
# COMPACT_ATOMS: atom_id res chain seq x y z
N MET A 1 -45.02 13.32 -14.16
CA MET A 1 -46.07 12.66 -14.97
C MET A 1 -46.09 11.15 -14.75
N LYS A 2 -45.03 10.39 -15.01
CA LYS A 2 -45.03 8.92 -14.82
C LYS A 2 -45.50 8.38 -13.45
N LYS A 3 -45.19 9.05 -12.33
CA LYS A 3 -45.67 8.63 -10.98
C LYS A 3 -47.13 9.02 -10.67
N VAL A 4 -47.62 10.10 -11.30
CA VAL A 4 -49.02 10.54 -11.21
C VAL A 4 -49.88 9.68 -12.14
N GLU A 5 -49.38 9.34 -13.33
CA GLU A 5 -49.98 8.39 -14.28
C GLU A 5 -49.96 6.93 -13.77
N ALA A 6 -49.00 6.58 -12.90
CA ALA A 6 -48.90 5.26 -12.27
C ALA A 6 -49.74 5.11 -10.97
N GLY A 7 -50.46 6.15 -10.54
CA GLY A 7 -51.34 6.09 -9.36
C GLY A 7 -50.62 6.00 -8.00
N GLU A 8 -49.32 6.30 -7.94
CA GLU A 8 -48.50 6.18 -6.72
C GLU A 8 -48.52 7.43 -5.81
N VAL A 9 -49.12 8.53 -6.28
CA VAL A 9 -49.33 9.74 -5.47
C VAL A 9 -50.77 9.70 -4.97
N ALA A 10 -50.96 9.71 -3.65
CA ALA A 10 -52.27 9.81 -3.03
C ALA A 10 -53.09 10.95 -3.67
N SER A 11 -54.41 10.79 -3.71
CA SER A 11 -55.44 11.67 -4.31
C SER A 11 -55.41 13.17 -3.94
N ASP A 12 -54.37 13.64 -3.24
CA ASP A 12 -54.15 15.03 -2.87
C ASP A 12 -53.65 15.86 -4.07
N PRO A 13 -54.44 16.84 -4.56
CA PRO A 13 -54.07 17.72 -5.66
C PRO A 13 -52.77 18.50 -5.41
N ILE A 14 -52.46 18.81 -4.15
CA ILE A 14 -51.26 19.55 -3.77
C ILE A 14 -50.02 18.65 -3.91
N ALA A 15 -50.10 17.39 -3.47
CA ALA A 15 -49.02 16.42 -3.65
C ALA A 15 -48.72 16.14 -5.13
N ALA A 16 -49.75 16.08 -5.97
CA ALA A 16 -49.59 15.96 -7.42
C ALA A 16 -48.93 17.19 -8.05
N LEU A 17 -49.27 18.41 -7.58
CA LEU A 17 -48.63 19.65 -8.00
C LEU A 17 -47.14 19.64 -7.62
N TYR A 18 -46.78 19.33 -6.38
CA TYR A 18 -45.38 19.26 -5.94
C TYR A 18 -44.56 18.27 -6.76
N ALA A 19 -45.06 17.05 -6.95
CA ALA A 19 -44.37 16.04 -7.77
C ALA A 19 -44.21 16.47 -9.24
N SER A 20 -45.16 17.25 -9.77
CA SER A 20 -45.05 17.82 -11.11
C SER A 20 -44.03 18.96 -11.18
N LEU A 21 -43.96 19.81 -10.16
CA LEU A 21 -43.02 20.91 -10.04
C LEU A 21 -41.58 20.41 -9.91
N ASP A 22 -41.35 19.40 -9.06
CA ASP A 22 -40.03 18.76 -8.92
C ASP A 22 -39.56 18.15 -10.23
N PHE A 23 -40.46 17.50 -10.96
CA PHE A 23 -40.15 16.93 -12.26
C PHE A 23 -39.79 17.99 -13.30
N LEU A 24 -40.55 19.09 -13.35
CA LEU A 24 -40.27 20.21 -14.26
C LEU A 24 -38.95 20.89 -13.88
N SER A 25 -38.71 21.13 -12.59
CA SER A 25 -37.45 21.64 -12.05
C SER A 25 -36.27 20.76 -12.45
N LEU A 26 -36.37 19.44 -12.26
CA LEU A 26 -35.33 18.48 -12.66
C LEU A 26 -35.10 18.44 -14.18
N LYS A 27 -36.17 18.55 -14.97
CA LYS A 27 -36.09 18.54 -16.43
C LYS A 27 -35.36 19.77 -16.97
N GLU A 28 -35.59 20.92 -16.35
CA GLU A 28 -34.97 22.20 -16.75
C GLU A 28 -33.68 22.50 -15.99
N ALA A 29 -33.37 21.77 -14.92
CA ALA A 29 -32.24 22.01 -14.03
C ALA A 29 -30.91 22.18 -14.79
N ARG A 30 -30.66 21.35 -15.80
CA ARG A 30 -29.44 21.44 -16.61
C ARG A 30 -29.38 22.74 -17.42
N ALA A 31 -30.49 23.12 -18.04
CA ALA A 31 -30.55 24.34 -18.86
C ALA A 31 -30.45 25.59 -17.98
N LEU A 32 -31.12 25.58 -16.82
CA LEU A 32 -31.04 26.64 -15.82
C LEU A 32 -29.62 26.79 -15.28
N ASP A 33 -29.00 25.68 -14.86
CA ASP A 33 -27.61 25.67 -14.38
C ASP A 33 -26.64 26.22 -15.44
N GLN A 34 -26.74 25.77 -16.69
CA GLN A 34 -25.94 26.31 -17.79
C GLN A 34 -26.18 27.82 -17.97
N SER A 35 -27.45 28.27 -18.00
CA SER A 35 -27.78 29.69 -18.17
C SER A 35 -27.28 30.56 -17.01
N SER A 36 -27.33 30.06 -15.78
CA SER A 36 -26.79 30.74 -14.59
C SER A 36 -25.27 30.84 -14.67
N ARG A 37 -24.57 29.78 -15.12
CA ARG A 37 -23.11 29.80 -15.34
C ARG A 37 -22.70 30.78 -16.44
N GLU A 38 -23.45 30.85 -17.53
CA GLU A 38 -23.22 31.81 -18.61
C GLU A 38 -23.45 33.26 -18.13
N ALA A 39 -24.53 33.51 -17.40
CA ALA A 39 -24.82 34.82 -16.82
C ALA A 39 -23.75 35.24 -15.79
N ARG A 40 -23.31 34.32 -14.94
CA ARG A 40 -22.23 34.54 -13.95
C ARG A 40 -20.91 34.87 -14.65
N LEU A 41 -20.54 34.11 -15.68
CA LEU A 41 -19.34 34.37 -16.49
C LEU A 41 -19.38 35.77 -17.11
N ALA A 42 -20.51 36.16 -17.70
CA ALA A 42 -20.68 37.48 -18.29
C ALA A 42 -20.61 38.61 -17.26
N ALA A 43 -21.18 38.41 -16.07
CA ALA A 43 -21.11 39.39 -14.98
C ALA A 43 -19.68 39.58 -14.47
N LEU A 44 -18.95 38.49 -14.22
CA LEU A 44 -17.55 38.54 -13.78
C LEU A 44 -16.65 39.21 -14.81
N GLN A 45 -16.80 38.90 -16.10
CA GLN A 45 -16.02 39.54 -17.16
C GLN A 45 -16.29 41.05 -17.26
N ARG A 46 -17.55 41.47 -17.09
CA ARG A 46 -17.94 42.87 -17.13
C ARG A 46 -17.33 43.66 -15.98
N GLU A 47 -17.47 43.17 -14.75
CA GLU A 47 -16.95 43.84 -13.57
C GLU A 47 -15.41 43.83 -13.54
N LEU A 48 -14.78 42.73 -13.96
CA LEU A 48 -13.32 42.66 -14.07
C LEU A 48 -12.77 43.72 -15.05
N ALA A 49 -13.48 43.96 -16.17
CA ALA A 49 -13.10 44.98 -17.13
C ALA A 49 -13.33 46.42 -16.59
N ALA A 50 -14.32 46.61 -15.72
CA ALA A 50 -14.59 47.89 -15.05
C ALA A 50 -13.70 48.13 -13.81
N GLY A 51 -12.98 47.11 -13.34
CA GLY A 51 -12.20 47.18 -12.09
C GLY A 51 -13.08 47.10 -10.84
N GLU A 52 -14.30 46.58 -10.96
CA GLU A 52 -15.24 46.37 -9.87
C GLU A 52 -15.14 44.94 -9.34
N THR A 53 -15.41 44.74 -8.04
CA THR A 53 -15.23 43.44 -7.36
C THR A 53 -16.51 42.90 -6.72
N HIS A 54 -17.65 43.55 -6.95
CA HIS A 54 -18.91 43.28 -6.26
C HIS A 54 -19.36 41.80 -6.35
N GLN A 55 -19.16 41.16 -7.49
CA GLN A 55 -19.54 39.75 -7.68
C GLN A 55 -18.89 38.77 -6.69
N VAL A 56 -17.68 39.07 -6.20
CA VAL A 56 -16.85 38.14 -5.41
C VAL A 56 -16.71 38.53 -3.94
N GLU A 57 -17.25 39.67 -3.51
CA GLU A 57 -17.03 40.19 -2.15
C GLU A 57 -17.56 39.24 -1.06
N HIS A 58 -18.68 38.56 -1.33
CA HIS A 58 -19.27 37.65 -0.35
C HIS A 58 -18.46 36.34 -0.21
N GLU A 59 -17.88 35.84 -1.30
CA GLU A 59 -16.99 34.69 -1.30
C GLU A 59 -15.66 35.01 -0.62
N ILE A 60 -15.15 36.23 -0.82
CA ILE A 60 -13.97 36.72 -0.10
C ILE A 60 -14.24 36.77 1.40
N ASP A 61 -15.36 37.36 1.83
CA ASP A 61 -15.72 37.42 3.26
C ASP A 61 -15.85 36.01 3.87
N ALA A 62 -16.48 35.07 3.15
CA ALA A 62 -16.59 33.68 3.57
C ALA A 62 -15.21 32.99 3.67
N PHE A 63 -14.33 33.20 2.69
CA PHE A 63 -12.98 32.64 2.66
C PHE A 63 -12.12 33.17 3.81
N LEU A 64 -12.16 34.48 4.06
CA LEU A 64 -11.42 35.12 5.15
C LEU A 64 -11.90 34.60 6.51
N SER A 65 -13.21 34.48 6.70
CA SER A 65 -13.80 33.93 7.92
C SER A 65 -13.38 32.48 8.16
N TYR A 66 -13.44 31.63 7.13
CA TYR A 66 -13.07 30.21 7.25
C TYR A 66 -11.59 29.99 7.61
N ASN A 67 -10.70 30.85 7.09
CA ASN A 67 -9.25 30.73 7.30
C ASN A 67 -8.71 31.59 8.44
N ASN A 68 -9.57 32.31 9.19
CA ASN A 68 -9.17 33.26 10.24
C ASN A 68 -8.20 34.35 9.72
N LEU A 69 -8.43 34.86 8.52
CA LEU A 69 -7.64 35.93 7.90
C LEU A 69 -8.42 37.25 7.93
N SER A 70 -7.72 38.39 7.95
CA SER A 70 -8.33 39.72 7.89
C SER A 70 -7.84 40.48 6.67
N ALA A 71 -8.77 41.05 5.90
CA ALA A 71 -8.49 41.98 4.82
C ALA A 71 -9.68 42.95 4.69
N ASP A 72 -9.47 44.21 5.08
CA ASP A 72 -10.52 45.23 5.09
C ASP A 72 -10.95 45.64 3.68
N ARG A 73 -12.22 46.04 3.54
CA ARG A 73 -12.77 46.55 2.28
C ARG A 73 -12.05 47.84 1.88
N GLY A 74 -11.71 47.95 0.59
CA GLY A 74 -10.98 49.10 0.03
C GLY A 74 -9.45 49.02 0.16
N THR A 75 -8.90 47.98 0.79
CA THR A 75 -7.45 47.76 0.80
C THR A 75 -6.94 47.24 -0.55
N ALA A 76 -5.70 47.60 -0.91
CA ALA A 76 -5.08 47.13 -2.15
C ALA A 76 -4.90 45.60 -2.18
N GLU A 77 -4.64 44.99 -1.01
CA GLU A 77 -4.49 43.55 -0.85
C GLU A 77 -5.79 42.80 -1.17
N ARG A 78 -6.93 43.29 -0.63
CA ARG A 78 -8.25 42.71 -0.92
C ARG A 78 -8.63 42.90 -2.39
N ALA A 79 -8.35 44.06 -2.98
CA ALA A 79 -8.61 44.30 -4.40
C ALA A 79 -7.79 43.36 -5.31
N ALA A 80 -6.52 43.13 -4.99
CA ALA A 80 -5.68 42.17 -5.71
C ALA A 80 -6.20 40.73 -5.54
N PHE A 81 -6.61 40.34 -4.33
CA PHE A 81 -7.19 39.04 -4.06
C PHE A 81 -8.51 38.84 -4.83
N ALA A 82 -9.40 39.82 -4.81
CA ALA A 82 -10.65 39.82 -5.56
C ALA A 82 -10.42 39.65 -7.06
N THR A 83 -9.48 40.41 -7.61
CA THR A 83 -9.08 40.31 -9.03
C THR A 83 -8.60 38.89 -9.37
N HIS A 84 -7.76 38.28 -8.52
CA HIS A 84 -7.31 36.91 -8.72
C HIS A 84 -8.45 35.89 -8.62
N MET A 85 -9.36 36.06 -7.67
CA MET A 85 -10.53 35.19 -7.51
C MET A 85 -11.45 35.25 -8.73
N MET A 86 -11.75 36.46 -9.22
CA MET A 86 -12.54 36.66 -10.45
C MET A 86 -11.87 36.01 -11.67
N ARG A 87 -10.56 36.21 -11.84
CA ARG A 87 -9.79 35.58 -12.93
C ARG A 87 -9.83 34.05 -12.86
N ALA A 88 -9.70 33.49 -11.66
CA ALA A 88 -9.78 32.05 -11.45
C ALA A 88 -11.18 31.50 -11.73
N GLU A 89 -12.24 32.16 -11.28
CA GLU A 89 -13.63 31.76 -11.50
C GLU A 89 -14.01 31.84 -12.98
N ILE A 90 -13.61 32.91 -13.68
CA ILE A 90 -13.80 33.05 -15.13
C ILE A 90 -13.18 31.88 -15.88
N GLU A 91 -11.95 31.48 -15.52
CA GLU A 91 -11.26 30.39 -16.19
C GLU A 91 -11.96 29.04 -15.91
N ALA A 92 -12.40 28.80 -14.67
CA ALA A 92 -13.14 27.60 -14.31
C ALA A 92 -14.49 27.50 -15.05
N LEU A 93 -15.23 28.61 -15.14
CA LEU A 93 -16.50 28.66 -15.86
C LEU A 93 -16.32 28.42 -17.36
N ARG A 94 -15.31 29.05 -17.99
CA ARG A 94 -14.95 28.79 -19.40
C ARG A 94 -14.71 27.31 -19.67
N ARG A 95 -13.87 26.66 -18.85
CA ARG A 95 -13.60 25.21 -18.97
C ARG A 95 -14.84 24.36 -18.80
N THR A 96 -15.80 24.78 -17.98
CA THR A 96 -17.04 24.03 -17.78
C THR A 96 -17.97 24.17 -18.98
N LEU A 97 -18.10 25.38 -19.55
CA LEU A 97 -18.88 25.62 -20.76
C LEU A 97 -18.30 24.93 -22.00
N GLU A 98 -16.98 24.84 -22.12
CA GLU A 98 -16.32 24.04 -23.17
C GLU A 98 -16.70 22.55 -23.06
N ARG A 99 -16.68 21.99 -21.84
CA ARG A 99 -17.09 20.59 -21.61
C ARG A 99 -18.55 20.34 -21.93
N ASP A 100 -19.43 21.31 -21.68
CA ASP A 100 -20.85 21.20 -22.04
C ASP A 100 -21.06 21.10 -23.55
N ARG A 101 -20.13 21.66 -24.34
CA ARG A 101 -20.10 21.55 -25.81
C ARG A 101 -19.37 20.30 -26.31
N GLY A 102 -18.82 19.49 -25.42
CA GLY A 102 -18.03 18.30 -25.75
C GLY A 102 -16.56 18.58 -26.06
N GLU A 103 -16.07 19.79 -25.77
CA GLU A 103 -14.66 20.16 -25.96
C GLU A 103 -13.88 19.95 -24.66
N TYR A 104 -12.98 18.95 -24.64
CA TYR A 104 -12.21 18.58 -23.44
C TYR A 104 -10.72 18.97 -23.51
N THR A 105 -10.30 19.64 -24.57
CA THR A 105 -8.89 19.99 -24.82
C THR A 105 -8.46 21.31 -24.21
N GLY A 106 -9.38 22.09 -23.63
CA GLY A 106 -9.10 23.40 -23.05
C GLY A 106 -8.08 23.35 -21.91
N GLN A 107 -7.11 24.26 -21.93
CA GLN A 107 -6.10 24.43 -20.88
C GLN A 107 -6.19 25.82 -20.26
N PRO A 108 -5.97 25.96 -18.94
CA PRO A 108 -5.89 27.27 -18.29
C PRO A 108 -4.90 28.20 -19.00
N SER A 109 -5.40 29.36 -19.41
CA SER A 109 -4.66 30.42 -20.11
C SER A 109 -4.14 31.49 -19.15
N ASP A 110 -4.83 31.70 -18.04
CA ASP A 110 -4.46 32.68 -17.03
C ASP A 110 -3.38 32.13 -16.07
N PRO A 111 -2.26 32.85 -15.84
CA PRO A 111 -1.20 32.43 -14.91
C PRO A 111 -1.65 32.21 -13.46
N VAL A 112 -2.76 32.83 -13.04
CA VAL A 112 -3.33 32.67 -11.70
C VAL A 112 -3.79 31.21 -11.48
N VAL A 113 -4.26 30.56 -12.55
CA VAL A 113 -4.71 29.17 -12.50
C VAL A 113 -3.62 28.29 -13.10
N SER A 114 -2.57 28.05 -12.32
CA SER A 114 -1.53 27.10 -12.68
C SER A 114 -1.91 25.67 -12.25
N LYS A 115 -1.44 24.67 -13.01
CA LYS A 115 -1.54 23.28 -12.55
C LYS A 115 -0.71 23.15 -11.27
N PRO A 116 -1.24 22.50 -10.21
CA PRO A 116 -0.43 22.23 -9.04
C PRO A 116 0.84 21.49 -9.48
N PRO A 117 2.01 21.83 -8.91
CA PRO A 117 3.23 21.10 -9.21
C PRO A 117 2.95 19.61 -8.98
N ALA A 118 3.33 18.76 -9.94
CA ALA A 118 3.26 17.33 -9.75
C ALA A 118 3.96 17.02 -8.43
N GLU A 119 3.24 16.37 -7.51
CA GLU A 119 3.69 16.07 -6.16
C GLU A 119 5.11 15.49 -6.26
N ALA A 120 6.09 16.22 -5.70
CA ALA A 120 7.50 15.90 -5.91
C ALA A 120 7.74 14.46 -5.48
N ALA A 121 8.01 13.58 -6.45
CA ALA A 121 8.17 12.16 -6.20
C ALA A 121 9.23 11.99 -5.11
N THR A 122 8.79 11.62 -3.91
CA THR A 122 9.71 11.44 -2.78
C THR A 122 10.75 10.39 -3.18
N LYS A 123 12.04 10.62 -2.87
CA LYS A 123 13.13 9.74 -3.32
C LYS A 123 12.79 8.27 -2.98
N PRO A 124 12.82 7.35 -3.97
CA PRO A 124 12.38 5.98 -3.76
C PRO A 124 13.31 5.27 -2.77
N VAL A 125 12.74 4.47 -1.88
CA VAL A 125 13.52 3.71 -0.89
C VAL A 125 13.82 2.35 -1.49
N ASN A 126 15.01 2.18 -2.04
CA ASN A 126 15.39 0.94 -2.71
C ASN A 126 15.49 -0.24 -1.72
N LEU A 127 14.70 -1.30 -1.95
CA LEU A 127 14.66 -2.53 -1.14
C LEU A 127 16.02 -3.22 -0.99
N THR A 128 16.86 -3.16 -2.03
CA THR A 128 18.21 -3.74 -2.00
C THR A 128 19.12 -2.97 -1.06
N LEU A 129 19.13 -1.64 -1.18
CA LEU A 129 19.92 -0.78 -0.30
C LEU A 129 19.40 -0.86 1.13
N LEU A 130 18.08 -0.91 1.30
CA LEU A 130 17.44 -1.07 2.61
C LEU A 130 17.88 -2.38 3.29
N TRP A 131 17.92 -3.49 2.55
CA TRP A 131 18.43 -4.76 3.05
C TRP A 131 19.93 -4.70 3.40
N GLN A 132 20.75 -4.07 2.56
CA GLN A 132 22.18 -3.93 2.83
C GLN A 132 22.44 -3.12 4.11
N ASP A 133 21.74 -2.02 4.31
CA ASP A 133 21.87 -1.18 5.50
C ASP A 133 21.37 -1.89 6.75
N TYR A 134 20.21 -2.57 6.65
CA TYR A 134 19.69 -3.43 7.72
C TYR A 134 20.72 -4.50 8.12
N ARG A 135 21.29 -5.20 7.13
CA ARG A 135 22.29 -6.25 7.37
C ARG A 135 23.52 -5.70 8.06
N ARG A 136 24.04 -4.53 7.63
CA ARG A 136 25.19 -3.87 8.29
C ARG A 136 24.88 -3.54 9.74
N SER A 137 23.73 -2.92 10.00
CA SER A 137 23.28 -2.56 11.35
C SER A 137 23.17 -3.79 12.28
N ARG A 138 22.55 -4.88 11.80
CA ARG A 138 22.34 -6.10 12.60
C ARG A 138 23.64 -6.86 12.87
N VAL A 139 24.54 -6.93 11.90
CA VAL A 139 25.86 -7.56 12.07
C VAL A 139 26.71 -6.77 13.06
N GLN A 140 26.70 -5.43 12.98
CA GLN A 140 27.39 -4.57 13.94
C GLN A 140 26.87 -4.76 15.37
N ALA A 141 25.55 -4.96 15.53
CA ALA A 141 24.93 -5.24 16.81
C ALA A 141 25.16 -6.69 17.33
N GLY A 142 25.97 -7.51 16.65
CA GLY A 142 26.28 -8.88 17.05
C GLY A 142 25.18 -9.90 16.74
N PHE A 143 24.11 -9.50 16.06
CA PHE A 143 23.10 -10.40 15.53
C PHE A 143 23.51 -10.93 14.15
N LEU A 144 22.77 -11.93 13.62
CA LEU A 144 23.03 -12.47 12.28
C LEU A 144 24.43 -13.11 12.13
N LYS A 145 24.75 -14.14 12.93
CA LYS A 145 26.04 -14.87 12.87
C LYS A 145 26.38 -15.39 11.45
N ASP A 146 25.36 -15.75 10.67
CA ASP A 146 25.51 -16.21 9.28
C ASP A 146 25.65 -15.06 8.26
N GLY A 147 25.75 -13.80 8.71
CA GLY A 147 25.85 -12.61 7.86
C GLY A 147 24.60 -12.32 7.02
N GLY A 148 23.47 -12.96 7.31
CA GLY A 148 22.21 -12.79 6.58
C GLY A 148 22.02 -13.74 5.39
N LYS A 149 22.87 -14.76 5.20
CA LYS A 149 22.82 -15.68 4.05
C LYS A 149 21.48 -16.39 3.86
N ARG A 150 20.74 -16.66 4.93
CA ARG A 150 19.42 -17.31 4.88
C ARG A 150 18.31 -16.33 4.45
N GLN A 151 18.45 -15.06 4.79
CA GLN A 151 17.47 -14.00 4.57
C GLN A 151 17.64 -13.33 3.21
N GLU A 152 18.85 -13.30 2.66
CA GLU A 152 19.14 -12.66 1.37
C GLU A 152 18.31 -13.23 0.20
N PRO A 153 18.14 -14.56 0.04
CA PRO A 153 17.26 -15.12 -1.00
C PRO A 153 15.79 -14.68 -0.83
N VAL A 154 15.33 -14.47 0.39
CA VAL A 154 13.94 -14.03 0.68
C VAL A 154 13.72 -12.63 0.11
N ILE A 155 14.64 -11.70 0.36
CA ILE A 155 14.52 -10.32 -0.16
C ILE A 155 14.61 -10.30 -1.69
N ARG A 156 15.46 -11.15 -2.27
CA ARG A 156 15.56 -11.30 -3.73
C ARG A 156 14.26 -11.83 -4.34
N ASN A 157 13.65 -12.82 -3.69
CA ASN A 157 12.37 -13.37 -4.10
C ASN A 157 11.26 -12.31 -4.04
N LEU A 158 11.17 -11.55 -2.94
CA LEU A 158 10.21 -10.46 -2.80
C LEU A 158 10.35 -9.41 -3.92
N ARG A 159 11.59 -8.99 -4.25
CA ARG A 159 11.86 -8.07 -5.36
C ARG A 159 11.38 -8.62 -6.70
N THR A 160 11.64 -9.90 -6.94
CA THR A 160 11.22 -10.58 -8.18
C THR A 160 9.70 -10.61 -8.31
N PHE A 161 9.00 -10.84 -7.20
CA PHE A 161 7.53 -10.83 -7.16
C PHE A 161 6.93 -9.43 -7.39
N LEU A 162 7.45 -8.42 -6.69
CA LEU A 162 6.92 -7.05 -6.73
C LEU A 162 7.20 -6.35 -8.07
N ARG A 163 8.27 -6.72 -8.78
CA ARG A 163 8.73 -6.09 -10.04
C ARG A 163 9.07 -4.59 -9.92
N HIS A 164 9.10 -4.05 -8.71
CA HIS A 164 9.60 -2.72 -8.39
C HIS A 164 10.54 -2.80 -7.18
N GLU A 165 11.40 -1.79 -7.03
CA GLU A 165 12.39 -1.75 -5.95
C GLU A 165 12.03 -0.79 -4.82
N ASP A 166 10.96 -0.01 -4.97
CA ASP A 166 10.57 0.98 -3.98
C ASP A 166 9.80 0.35 -2.82
N ALA A 167 10.38 0.40 -1.63
CA ALA A 167 9.77 -0.09 -0.39
C ALA A 167 8.56 0.74 0.06
N ARG A 168 8.43 1.99 -0.39
CA ARG A 168 7.29 2.86 -0.07
C ARG A 168 6.02 2.50 -0.83
N GLN A 169 6.18 1.89 -2.00
CA GLN A 169 5.05 1.46 -2.83
C GLN A 169 4.50 0.10 -2.40
N VAL A 170 5.21 -0.62 -1.51
CA VAL A 170 4.77 -1.92 -1.02
C VAL A 170 3.56 -1.74 -0.12
N THR A 171 2.45 -2.37 -0.49
CA THR A 171 1.24 -2.37 0.31
C THR A 171 1.09 -3.67 1.10
N LYS A 172 0.23 -3.67 2.13
CA LYS A 172 -0.14 -4.89 2.86
C LYS A 172 -0.76 -5.94 1.92
N LYS A 173 -1.49 -5.51 0.89
CA LYS A 173 -2.11 -6.42 -0.10
C LYS A 173 -1.03 -7.15 -0.89
N ASP A 174 0.03 -6.46 -1.30
CA ASP A 174 1.14 -7.07 -2.05
C ASP A 174 1.87 -8.12 -1.22
N LEU A 175 2.06 -7.87 0.08
CA LEU A 175 2.69 -8.85 0.98
C LEU A 175 1.81 -10.09 1.22
N ILE A 176 0.48 -9.93 1.25
CA ILE A 176 -0.45 -11.06 1.33
C ILE A 176 -0.46 -11.85 0.01
N ALA A 177 -0.49 -11.15 -1.13
CA ALA A 177 -0.42 -11.77 -2.44
C ALA A 177 0.90 -12.53 -2.64
N TRP A 178 2.01 -11.96 -2.17
CA TRP A 178 3.32 -12.60 -2.17
C TRP A 178 3.32 -13.87 -1.31
N ARG A 179 2.79 -13.79 -0.08
CA ARG A 179 2.63 -14.97 0.80
C ARG A 179 1.86 -16.09 0.10
N ASP A 180 0.77 -15.76 -0.57
CA ASP A 180 -0.07 -16.76 -1.25
C ASP A 180 0.63 -17.30 -2.50
N HIS A 181 1.41 -16.48 -3.21
CA HIS A 181 2.27 -16.91 -4.31
C HIS A 181 3.33 -17.93 -3.87
N LEU A 182 4.00 -17.69 -2.73
CA LEU A 182 4.99 -18.62 -2.17
C LEU A 182 4.38 -20.00 -1.89
N MET A 183 3.12 -20.06 -1.43
CA MET A 183 2.46 -21.33 -1.11
C MET A 183 1.88 -22.02 -2.35
N ASN A 184 1.25 -21.25 -3.24
CA ASN A 184 0.49 -21.81 -4.35
C ASN A 184 1.35 -22.10 -5.59
N VAL A 185 2.34 -21.23 -5.87
CA VAL A 185 3.19 -21.31 -7.06
C VAL A 185 4.52 -21.98 -6.72
N GLU A 186 5.24 -21.45 -5.73
CA GLU A 186 6.53 -22.02 -5.34
C GLU A 186 6.43 -23.29 -4.49
N ARG A 187 5.21 -23.67 -4.10
CA ARG A 187 4.90 -24.87 -3.31
C ARG A 187 5.69 -24.95 -2.00
N LEU A 188 6.05 -23.80 -1.43
CA LEU A 188 6.75 -23.74 -0.15
C LEU A 188 5.80 -24.15 0.98
N SER A 189 6.34 -24.88 1.96
CA SER A 189 5.56 -25.29 3.12
C SER A 189 5.11 -24.06 3.94
N PRO A 190 3.90 -24.08 4.55
CA PRO A 190 3.46 -23.00 5.44
C PRO A 190 4.44 -22.74 6.59
N LYS A 191 5.16 -23.79 7.03
CA LYS A 191 6.23 -23.70 8.02
C LYS A 191 7.37 -22.81 7.53
N THR A 192 7.86 -23.04 6.31
CA THR A 192 8.96 -22.25 5.73
C THR A 192 8.59 -20.78 5.59
N VAL A 193 7.37 -20.51 5.10
CA VAL A 193 6.87 -19.14 4.94
C VAL A 193 6.73 -18.43 6.29
N SER A 194 6.20 -19.12 7.30
CA SER A 194 6.01 -18.60 8.65
C SER A 194 7.31 -18.45 9.44
N ASP A 195 8.27 -19.36 9.30
CA ASP A 195 9.47 -19.40 10.14
C ASP A 195 10.61 -18.53 9.58
N ILE A 196 10.66 -18.28 8.26
CA ILE A 196 11.77 -17.54 7.62
C ILE A 196 11.30 -16.36 6.76
N TYR A 197 10.39 -16.58 5.80
CA TYR A 197 10.09 -15.56 4.78
C TYR A 197 9.42 -14.32 5.37
N LEU A 198 8.23 -14.48 5.96
CA LEU A 198 7.48 -13.37 6.55
C LEU A 198 8.23 -12.68 7.71
N PRO A 199 8.87 -13.41 8.65
CA PRO A 199 9.67 -12.79 9.69
C PRO A 199 10.82 -11.92 9.15
N THR A 200 11.48 -12.35 8.08
CA THR A 200 12.59 -11.59 7.46
C THR A 200 12.08 -10.23 6.98
N VAL A 201 11.03 -10.21 6.15
CA VAL A 201 10.47 -8.95 5.63
C VAL A 201 9.96 -8.07 6.76
N ARG A 202 9.26 -8.65 7.75
CA ARG A 202 8.79 -7.93 8.94
C ARG A 202 9.92 -7.27 9.71
N SER A 203 11.04 -7.96 9.90
CA SER A 203 12.18 -7.39 10.62
C SER A 203 12.85 -6.24 9.87
N VAL A 204 12.91 -6.31 8.54
CA VAL A 204 13.49 -5.25 7.69
C VAL A 204 12.59 -4.01 7.70
N PHE A 205 11.28 -4.20 7.53
CA PHE A 205 10.31 -3.10 7.52
C PHE A 205 10.13 -2.47 8.90
N ALA A 206 10.17 -3.26 9.98
CA ALA A 206 10.16 -2.73 11.35
C ALA A 206 11.39 -1.85 11.60
N TRP A 207 12.59 -2.33 11.27
CA TRP A 207 13.81 -1.53 11.40
C TRP A 207 13.77 -0.27 10.53
N ALA A 208 13.25 -0.37 9.30
CA ALA A 208 13.13 0.78 8.40
C ALA A 208 12.17 1.85 8.95
N TYR A 209 11.07 1.43 9.58
CA TYR A 209 10.14 2.33 10.26
C TYR A 209 10.74 2.97 11.51
N GLU A 210 11.40 2.17 12.37
CA GLU A 210 12.08 2.65 13.58
C GLU A 210 13.21 3.66 13.28
N ASN A 211 13.84 3.58 12.11
CA ASN A 211 14.89 4.50 11.66
C ASN A 211 14.36 5.59 10.71
N GLU A 212 13.06 5.86 10.71
CA GLU A 212 12.39 6.91 9.92
C GLU A 212 12.65 6.83 8.40
N ARG A 213 13.00 5.65 7.89
CA ARG A 213 13.21 5.43 6.44
C ARG A 213 11.91 5.17 5.70
N LEU A 214 10.93 4.58 6.40
CA LEU A 214 9.57 4.36 5.92
C LEU A 214 8.55 5.09 6.81
N PRO A 215 7.51 5.69 6.24
CA PRO A 215 6.48 6.38 7.01
C PRO A 215 5.58 5.42 7.81
N GLU A 216 5.40 4.19 7.33
CA GLU A 216 4.54 3.17 7.96
C GLU A 216 5.15 1.77 7.80
N ASN A 217 4.90 0.89 8.79
CA ASN A 217 5.25 -0.52 8.72
C ASN A 217 4.09 -1.40 8.21
N VAL A 218 3.99 -1.56 6.89
CA VAL A 218 2.94 -2.38 6.25
C VAL A 218 3.04 -3.89 6.54
N ALA A 219 4.21 -4.37 6.97
CA ALA A 219 4.49 -5.80 7.15
C ALA A 219 4.06 -6.34 8.51
N GLU A 220 3.87 -5.47 9.52
CA GLU A 220 3.73 -5.83 10.93
C GLU A 220 2.73 -6.98 11.19
N LYS A 221 1.54 -6.87 10.58
CA LYS A 221 0.40 -7.77 10.79
C LYS A 221 0.31 -8.91 9.76
N VAL A 222 1.26 -9.03 8.84
CA VAL A 222 1.26 -10.09 7.82
C VAL A 222 1.83 -11.37 8.41
N ARG A 223 0.97 -12.35 8.66
CA ARG A 223 1.34 -13.64 9.28
C ARG A 223 0.71 -14.81 8.53
N GLN A 224 1.34 -15.97 8.66
CA GLN A 224 0.84 -17.24 8.16
C GLN A 224 0.60 -18.17 9.36
N PRO A 225 -0.63 -18.67 9.60
CA PRO A 225 -0.84 -19.72 10.58
C PRO A 225 -0.10 -20.97 10.15
N LYS A 226 0.57 -21.62 11.12
CA LYS A 226 1.21 -22.91 10.90
C LYS A 226 0.43 -24.00 11.63
N PRO A 227 0.10 -25.12 10.97
CA PRO A 227 -0.49 -26.25 11.65
C PRO A 227 0.53 -26.79 12.66
N ARG A 228 0.07 -27.07 13.89
CA ARG A 228 0.89 -27.73 14.90
C ARG A 228 1.17 -29.14 14.40
N GLN A 229 2.44 -29.51 14.23
CA GLN A 229 2.78 -30.89 13.94
C GLN A 229 2.38 -31.75 15.13
N VAL A 230 1.47 -32.69 14.89
CA VAL A 230 1.14 -33.74 15.86
C VAL A 230 2.35 -34.67 15.89
N ALA A 231 2.97 -34.81 17.06
CA ALA A 231 4.05 -35.78 17.24
C ALA A 231 3.46 -37.18 17.03
N SER A 232 3.85 -37.84 15.94
CA SER A 232 3.35 -39.19 15.61
C SER A 232 3.96 -40.28 16.49
N ARG A 233 5.06 -39.96 17.19
CA ARG A 233 5.74 -40.83 18.14
C ARG A 233 6.33 -40.02 19.28
N GLU A 234 6.56 -40.67 20.41
CA GLU A 234 7.25 -40.08 21.54
C GLU A 234 8.68 -39.66 21.17
N LYS A 235 9.19 -38.63 21.86
CA LYS A 235 10.53 -38.12 21.61
C LYS A 235 11.54 -39.04 22.29
N GLY A 236 12.15 -39.93 21.52
CA GLY A 236 13.18 -40.84 22.01
C GLY A 236 13.32 -42.07 21.13
N TYR A 237 14.19 -42.97 21.55
CA TYR A 237 14.15 -44.38 21.14
C TYR A 237 13.46 -45.14 22.27
N THR A 238 12.59 -46.08 21.92
CA THR A 238 12.11 -47.09 22.87
C THR A 238 13.28 -47.98 23.31
N ASP A 239 13.16 -48.66 24.45
CA ASP A 239 14.22 -49.56 24.93
C ASP A 239 14.58 -50.63 23.89
N GLU A 240 13.58 -51.14 23.16
CA GLU A 240 13.78 -52.10 22.08
C GLU A 240 14.56 -51.51 20.89
N GLU A 241 14.18 -50.31 20.43
CA GLU A 241 14.90 -49.57 19.39
C GLU A 241 16.33 -49.23 19.84
N ALA A 242 16.52 -48.84 21.10
CA ALA A 242 17.82 -48.51 21.67
C ALA A 242 18.73 -49.74 21.74
N ILE A 243 18.22 -50.88 22.21
CA ILE A 243 18.96 -52.15 22.24
C ILE A 243 19.32 -52.57 20.81
N ALA A 244 18.39 -52.49 19.86
CA ALA A 244 18.64 -52.81 18.46
C ALA A 244 19.75 -51.92 17.87
N LEU A 245 19.70 -50.62 18.13
CA LEU A 245 20.66 -49.64 17.64
C LEU A 245 22.05 -49.83 18.27
N LEU A 246 22.14 -50.14 19.57
CA LEU A 246 23.40 -50.43 20.26
C LEU A 246 24.03 -51.76 19.79
N ARG A 247 23.22 -52.77 19.50
CA ARG A 247 23.70 -54.03 18.90
C ARG A 247 24.22 -53.80 17.48
N ALA A 248 23.50 -53.02 16.68
CA ALA A 248 23.91 -52.67 15.33
C ALA A 248 25.19 -51.81 15.32
N SER A 249 25.33 -50.87 16.26
CA SER A 249 26.54 -50.04 16.36
C SER A 249 27.75 -50.87 16.75
N ARG A 250 27.63 -51.76 17.74
CA ARG A 250 28.77 -52.57 18.21
C ARG A 250 29.22 -53.63 17.22
N SER A 251 28.30 -54.12 16.38
CA SER A 251 28.60 -55.08 15.31
C SER A 251 28.93 -54.41 13.97
N HIS A 252 29.05 -53.07 13.92
CA HIS A 252 29.36 -52.36 12.68
C HIS A 252 30.75 -52.73 12.16
N VAL A 253 30.76 -53.41 11.01
CA VAL A 253 31.95 -53.70 10.21
C VAL A 253 31.85 -52.90 8.92
N PRO A 254 32.90 -52.15 8.55
CA PRO A 254 32.86 -51.31 7.36
C PRO A 254 32.72 -52.19 6.11
N LYS A 255 31.73 -51.87 5.27
CA LYS A 255 31.45 -52.63 4.06
C LYS A 255 32.46 -52.27 2.97
N PRO A 256 33.10 -53.25 2.30
CA PRO A 256 33.92 -52.97 1.14
C PRO A 256 33.05 -52.45 -0.01
N ASN A 257 33.61 -51.59 -0.85
CA ASN A 257 32.95 -51.16 -2.07
C ASN A 257 32.91 -52.31 -3.11
N GLN A 258 32.29 -52.06 -4.27
CA GLN A 258 32.20 -53.02 -5.38
C GLN A 258 33.56 -53.54 -5.91
N PHE A 259 34.67 -52.93 -5.51
CA PHE A 259 36.04 -53.30 -5.87
C PHE A 259 36.86 -53.82 -4.67
N GLY A 260 36.23 -54.12 -3.53
CA GLY A 260 36.89 -54.68 -2.35
C GLY A 260 37.55 -53.66 -1.41
N TYR A 261 37.54 -52.36 -1.73
CA TYR A 261 38.18 -51.34 -0.90
C TYR A 261 37.25 -50.82 0.20
N VAL A 262 37.77 -50.76 1.42
CA VAL A 262 37.11 -50.13 2.56
C VAL A 262 37.47 -48.64 2.59
N ARG A 263 36.45 -47.78 2.42
CA ARG A 263 36.63 -46.31 2.46
C ARG A 263 36.61 -45.73 3.88
N GLU A 264 36.19 -46.50 4.86
CA GLU A 264 36.11 -46.06 6.25
C GLU A 264 37.47 -46.23 6.93
N THR A 265 38.00 -45.16 7.51
CA THR A 265 39.22 -45.22 8.31
C THR A 265 38.94 -45.90 9.66
N PRO A 266 39.96 -46.42 10.35
CA PRO A 266 39.79 -47.06 11.66
C PRO A 266 39.13 -46.14 12.70
N HIS A 267 39.46 -44.84 12.71
CA HIS A 267 38.86 -43.88 13.63
C HIS A 267 37.39 -43.57 13.29
N MET A 268 36.99 -43.56 12.01
CA MET A 268 35.59 -43.41 11.61
C MET A 268 34.75 -44.64 12.01
N THR A 269 35.34 -45.83 11.87
CA THR A 269 34.69 -47.09 12.31
C THR A 269 34.50 -47.11 13.82
N ALA A 270 35.54 -46.75 14.59
CA ALA A 270 35.45 -46.62 16.04
C ALA A 270 34.39 -45.56 16.43
N ALA A 271 34.38 -44.40 15.78
CA ALA A 271 33.38 -43.37 16.06
C ALA A 271 31.94 -43.88 15.88
N LYS A 272 31.66 -44.68 14.83
CA LYS A 272 30.34 -45.29 14.60
C LYS A 272 29.96 -46.35 15.64
N GLN A 273 30.93 -47.08 16.17
CA GLN A 273 30.71 -48.06 17.23
C GLN A 273 30.42 -47.40 18.58
N TRP A 274 31.12 -46.30 18.90
CA TRP A 274 31.08 -45.65 20.21
C TRP A 274 30.07 -44.50 20.33
N ALA A 275 29.80 -43.74 19.27
CA ALA A 275 28.92 -42.57 19.34
C ALA A 275 27.49 -42.88 19.82
N PRO A 276 26.85 -43.99 19.40
CA PRO A 276 25.54 -44.36 19.91
C PRO A 276 25.52 -44.63 21.42
N ILE A 277 26.57 -45.27 21.94
CA ILE A 277 26.71 -45.57 23.37
C ILE A 277 26.78 -44.27 24.19
N LEU A 278 27.57 -43.30 23.72
CA LEU A 278 27.71 -41.99 24.39
C LEU A 278 26.42 -41.16 24.35
N SER A 279 25.55 -41.40 23.36
CA SER A 279 24.30 -40.65 23.18
C SER A 279 23.12 -41.16 24.00
N VAL A 280 23.19 -42.39 24.53
CA VAL A 280 22.12 -43.03 25.32
C VAL A 280 22.25 -42.74 26.82
N VAL A 281 23.43 -42.35 27.31
CA VAL A 281 23.71 -42.10 28.75
C VAL A 281 23.35 -40.65 29.16
N ARG A 282 22.24 -40.09 28.68
CA ARG A 282 21.82 -38.73 29.04
C ARG A 282 20.34 -38.61 29.38
#